data_AF-F9RFZ5-F1
#
_entry.id   AF-F9RFZ5-F1
#
_cell.length_a   1.000
_cell.length_b   1.000
_cell.length_c   1.000
_cell.angle_alpha   90.00
_cell.angle_beta   90.00
_cell.angle_gamma   90.00
#
_symmetry.space_group_name_H-M   'P 1'
#
loop_
_entity.id
_entity.type
_entity.pdbx_description
1 polymer ?
#
loop_
_entity_poly.entity_id
_entity_poly.type
_entity_poly.pdbx_seq_one_letter_code
_entity_poly.pdbx_strand_id
1 'polypeptide(L)'
;MVSKKELCSLYEEVLVKLIEQNNENMRFYVQQKAFSHMTLSIAFWHDDLYWNIWNKDGSKFNEHPKDSHYEFIIHCVGDEKDEASAKLRGIYADWADTDDVFTPFIKLSHEALAAALKTEVVKNKLISILYENSSFKAVNYNDVIHVEDPDGEFKFNFM
;
A
#
# COMPACT_ATOMS: atom_id res chain seq x y z
N MET A 1 -10.76 9.20 -19.92
CA MET A 1 -11.03 8.84 -18.51
C MET A 1 -10.55 7.41 -18.32
N VAL A 2 -9.59 7.19 -17.44
CA VAL A 2 -9.03 5.86 -17.18
C VAL A 2 -10.07 4.96 -16.51
N SER A 3 -10.09 3.68 -16.85
CA SER A 3 -10.98 2.70 -16.23
C SER A 3 -10.40 2.14 -14.92
N LYS A 4 -11.27 1.64 -14.04
CA LYS A 4 -10.86 0.91 -12.82
C LYS A 4 -9.92 -0.26 -13.12
N LYS A 5 -10.13 -0.95 -14.25
CA LYS A 5 -9.31 -2.10 -14.65
C LYS A 5 -7.90 -1.67 -15.03
N GLU A 6 -7.77 -0.59 -15.80
CA GLU A 6 -6.47 -0.02 -16.16
C GLU A 6 -5.71 0.47 -14.93
N LEU A 7 -6.39 1.19 -14.03
CA LEU A 7 -5.81 1.62 -12.74
C LEU A 7 -5.35 0.42 -11.90
N CYS A 8 -6.16 -0.64 -11.82
CA CYS A 8 -5.81 -1.85 -11.08
C CYS A 8 -4.53 -2.51 -11.64
N SER A 9 -4.37 -2.58 -12.96
CA SER A 9 -3.16 -3.13 -13.58
C SER A 9 -1.93 -2.27 -13.28
N LEU A 10 -2.04 -0.95 -13.37
CA LEU A 10 -0.95 -0.04 -13.01
C LEU A 10 -0.56 -0.18 -11.54
N TYR A 11 -1.55 -0.25 -10.64
CA TYR A 11 -1.29 -0.48 -9.22
C TYR A 11 -0.65 -1.83 -8.97
N GLU A 12 -1.06 -2.91 -9.63
CA GLU A 12 -0.41 -4.21 -9.50
C GLU A 12 1.08 -4.14 -9.87
N GLU A 13 1.41 -3.54 -11.00
CA GLU A 13 2.80 -3.40 -11.46
C GLU A 13 3.66 -2.62 -10.44
N VAL A 14 3.14 -1.49 -9.95
CA VAL A 14 3.84 -0.69 -8.95
C VAL A 14 3.96 -1.44 -7.63
N LEU A 15 2.89 -2.05 -7.12
CA LEU A 15 2.91 -2.82 -5.87
C LEU A 15 3.93 -3.98 -5.92
N VAL A 16 3.98 -4.72 -7.03
CA VAL A 16 4.95 -5.81 -7.22
C VAL A 16 6.38 -5.30 -7.06
N LYS A 17 6.70 -4.20 -7.75
CA LYS A 17 8.03 -3.61 -7.71
C LYS A 17 8.37 -3.09 -6.32
N LEU A 18 7.43 -2.42 -5.66
CA LEU A 18 7.61 -1.91 -4.30
C LEU A 18 7.90 -3.02 -3.30
N ILE A 19 7.15 -4.13 -3.37
CA ILE A 19 7.36 -5.29 -2.52
C ILE A 19 8.76 -5.88 -2.75
N GLU A 20 9.21 -5.96 -4.01
CA GLU A 20 10.54 -6.48 -4.34
C GLU A 20 11.66 -5.58 -3.83
N GLN A 21 11.55 -4.26 -4.03
CA GLN A 21 12.55 -3.28 -3.61
C GLN A 21 12.65 -3.14 -2.08
N ASN A 22 11.54 -3.31 -1.37
CA ASN A 22 11.46 -3.11 0.08
C ASN A 22 11.38 -4.42 0.87
N ASN A 23 11.66 -5.57 0.25
CA ASN A 23 11.52 -6.88 0.88
C ASN A 23 12.35 -7.01 2.18
N GLU A 24 13.59 -6.52 2.19
CA GLU A 24 14.44 -6.57 3.39
C GLU A 24 13.85 -5.73 4.54
N ASN A 25 13.36 -4.53 4.23
CA ASN A 25 12.70 -3.65 5.19
C ASN A 25 11.40 -4.29 5.71
N MET A 26 10.59 -4.90 4.83
CA MET A 26 9.40 -5.65 5.23
C MET A 26 9.74 -6.75 6.23
N ARG A 27 10.77 -7.56 5.93
CA ARG A 27 11.19 -8.66 6.78
C ARG A 27 11.66 -8.20 8.15
N PHE A 28 12.34 -7.06 8.23
CA PHE A 28 12.73 -6.47 9.51
C PHE A 28 11.52 -6.24 10.42
N TYR A 29 10.44 -5.67 9.90
CA TYR A 29 9.21 -5.42 10.68
C TYR A 29 8.41 -6.70 10.95
N VAL A 30 8.31 -7.60 9.96
CA VAL A 30 7.60 -8.88 10.09
C VAL A 30 8.19 -9.74 11.20
N GLN A 31 9.50 -9.71 11.42
CA GLN A 31 10.14 -10.52 12.46
C GLN A 31 9.93 -9.98 13.89
N GLN A 32 9.38 -8.77 14.04
CA GLN A 32 9.14 -8.19 15.36
C GLN A 32 7.89 -8.79 16.02
N LYS A 33 7.92 -8.94 17.34
CA LYS A 33 6.74 -9.43 18.10
C LYS A 33 5.51 -8.53 17.93
N ALA A 34 5.73 -7.22 17.76
CA ALA A 34 4.69 -6.22 17.50
C ALA A 34 3.91 -6.46 16.20
N PHE A 35 4.46 -7.25 15.27
CA PHE A 35 3.85 -7.52 13.98
C PHE A 35 2.51 -8.27 14.03
N SER A 36 2.28 -9.06 15.09
CA SER A 36 0.99 -9.71 15.39
C SER A 36 -0.18 -8.71 15.52
N HIS A 37 0.12 -7.42 15.55
CA HIS A 37 -0.82 -6.33 15.74
C HIS A 37 -0.83 -5.35 14.56
N MET A 38 -0.20 -5.67 13.43
CA MET A 38 -0.11 -4.78 12.27
C MET A 38 -1.42 -4.72 11.48
N THR A 39 -1.82 -3.49 11.11
CA THR A 39 -2.68 -3.21 9.97
C THR A 39 -1.83 -2.49 8.94
N LEU A 40 -1.74 -3.06 7.75
CA LEU A 40 -1.05 -2.47 6.61
C LEU A 40 -2.04 -1.55 5.92
N SER A 41 -1.88 -0.24 6.12
CA SER A 41 -2.66 0.76 5.41
C SER A 41 -1.91 1.19 4.16
N ILE A 42 -2.53 1.07 3.00
CA ILE A 42 -1.96 1.59 1.74
C ILE A 42 -2.77 2.79 1.28
N ALA A 43 -2.12 3.93 1.19
CA ALA A 43 -2.69 5.16 0.64
C ALA A 43 -1.96 5.54 -0.64
N PHE A 44 -2.68 6.05 -1.64
CA PHE A 44 -2.07 6.82 -2.72
C PHE A 44 -2.40 8.29 -2.51
N TRP A 45 -1.40 9.10 -2.18
CA TRP A 45 -1.56 10.49 -1.79
C TRP A 45 -0.40 11.34 -2.32
N HIS A 46 -0.63 12.56 -2.81
CA HIS A 46 0.42 13.42 -3.38
C HIS A 46 1.42 12.68 -4.30
N ASP A 47 0.91 11.91 -5.26
CA ASP A 47 1.69 11.09 -6.18
C ASP A 47 2.43 9.89 -5.58
N ASP A 48 2.30 9.63 -4.27
CA ASP A 48 3.06 8.61 -3.54
C ASP A 48 2.19 7.46 -3.02
N LEU A 49 2.75 6.24 -3.01
CA LEU A 49 2.18 5.09 -2.31
C LEU A 49 2.81 4.99 -0.91
N TYR A 50 1.98 5.17 0.10
CA TYR A 50 2.36 5.05 1.51
C TYR A 50 1.92 3.72 2.07
N TRP A 51 2.82 3.04 2.77
CA TRP A 51 2.49 1.85 3.58
C TRP A 51 2.76 2.14 5.05
N ASN A 52 1.69 2.27 5.82
CA ASN A 52 1.77 2.67 7.22
C ASN A 52 1.64 1.46 8.15
N ILE A 53 2.51 1.41 9.16
CA ILE A 53 2.43 0.43 10.25
C ILE A 53 1.82 1.10 11.47
N TRP A 54 0.69 0.56 11.93
CA TRP A 54 0.04 1.04 13.14
C TRP A 54 0.57 0.31 14.38
N ASN A 55 1.09 1.08 15.35
CA ASN A 55 1.31 0.57 16.71
C ASN A 55 -0.05 0.37 17.39
N LYS A 56 -0.31 -0.82 17.94
CA LYS A 56 -1.46 -1.03 18.84
C LYS A 56 -1.06 -0.75 20.29
N ASP A 57 -2.05 -0.42 21.11
CA ASP A 57 -1.85 -0.19 22.55
C ASP A 57 -1.10 -1.37 23.21
N GLY A 58 -0.02 -1.05 23.91
CA GLY A 58 0.82 -2.04 24.59
C GLY A 58 1.91 -2.70 23.72
N SER A 59 2.04 -2.34 22.44
CA SER A 59 3.12 -2.81 21.57
C SER A 59 3.73 -1.67 20.77
N LYS A 60 5.06 -1.68 20.62
CA LYS A 60 5.78 -0.70 19.79
C LYS A 60 6.72 -1.42 18.84
N PHE A 61 6.67 -1.04 17.57
CA PHE A 61 7.69 -1.44 16.61
C PHE A 61 9.02 -0.75 16.94
N ASN A 62 10.11 -1.50 16.85
CA ASN A 62 11.44 -0.93 16.79
C ASN A 62 11.62 -0.30 15.41
N GLU A 63 12.14 0.92 15.39
CA GLU A 63 12.43 1.66 14.15
C GLU A 63 13.55 0.96 13.37
N HIS A 64 13.44 0.95 12.05
CA HIS A 64 14.50 0.45 11.19
C HIS A 64 15.68 1.44 11.21
N PRO A 65 16.92 1.00 11.44
CA PRO A 65 18.06 1.91 11.64
C PRO A 65 18.45 2.74 10.41
N LYS A 66 17.85 2.47 9.25
CA LYS A 66 18.13 3.17 7.99
C LYS A 66 16.95 3.96 7.42
N ASP A 67 15.74 3.76 7.95
CA ASP A 67 14.54 4.42 7.46
C ASP A 67 13.98 5.34 8.54
N SER A 68 13.81 6.61 8.21
CA SER A 68 13.14 7.55 9.11
C SER A 68 11.64 7.30 9.01
N HIS A 69 11.01 6.95 10.13
CA HIS A 69 9.56 6.88 10.36
C HIS A 69 8.88 5.50 10.20
N TYR A 70 7.72 5.36 10.85
CA TYR A 70 6.85 4.17 10.92
C TYR A 70 6.21 3.79 9.56
N GLU A 71 6.78 4.27 8.46
CA GLU A 71 6.37 4.09 7.07
C GLU A 71 7.53 3.40 6.36
N PHE A 72 7.33 2.14 5.97
CA PHE A 72 8.45 1.33 5.45
C PHE A 72 8.43 1.19 3.92
N ILE A 73 7.30 1.49 3.28
CA ILE A 73 7.25 1.74 1.84
C ILE A 73 6.79 3.18 1.68
N ILE A 74 7.78 4.07 1.58
CA ILE A 74 7.61 5.36 0.97
C ILE A 74 8.26 5.22 -0.39
N HIS A 75 7.47 5.00 -1.43
CA HIS A 75 7.98 5.39 -2.72
C HIS A 75 7.63 6.86 -2.85
N CYS A 76 8.64 7.72 -2.67
CA CYS A 76 8.65 8.98 -3.37
C CYS A 76 8.66 8.59 -4.83
N VAL A 77 7.54 8.76 -5.53
CA VAL A 77 7.39 8.44 -6.93
C VAL A 77 8.29 9.47 -7.61
N GLY A 78 9.55 9.08 -7.77
CA GLY A 78 10.65 9.94 -8.20
C GLY A 78 11.72 9.19 -9.00
N ASP A 79 11.67 7.86 -9.09
CA ASP A 79 12.46 7.13 -10.08
C ASP A 79 11.73 7.21 -11.42
N GLU A 80 12.02 8.25 -12.22
CA GLU A 80 11.47 8.51 -13.56
C GLU A 80 11.61 7.35 -14.56
N LYS A 81 12.21 6.23 -14.13
CA LYS A 81 12.46 5.02 -14.92
C LYS A 81 11.33 3.99 -14.85
N ASP A 82 10.31 4.19 -14.01
CA ASP A 82 9.18 3.27 -13.91
C ASP A 82 7.96 3.74 -14.70
N GLU A 83 7.63 3.01 -15.77
CA GLU A 83 6.54 3.37 -16.69
C GLU A 83 5.16 3.36 -16.01
N ALA A 84 4.90 2.39 -15.13
CA ALA A 84 3.62 2.28 -14.42
C ALA A 84 3.41 3.44 -13.44
N SER A 85 4.44 3.76 -12.66
CA SER A 85 4.47 4.91 -11.75
C SER A 85 4.28 6.23 -12.49
N ALA A 86 4.99 6.42 -13.62
CA ALA A 86 4.85 7.62 -14.44
C ALA A 86 3.44 7.78 -15.00
N LYS A 87 2.81 6.68 -15.44
CA LYS A 87 1.41 6.67 -15.89
C LYS A 87 0.43 7.01 -14.77
N LEU A 88 0.62 6.47 -13.56
CA LEU A 88 -0.21 6.81 -12.41
C LEU A 88 -0.12 8.31 -12.07
N ARG A 89 1.09 8.90 -12.07
CA ARG A 89 1.22 10.36 -11.88
C ARG A 89 0.50 11.16 -12.94
N GLY A 90 0.65 10.78 -14.22
CA GLY A 90 -0.04 11.46 -15.32
C GLY A 90 -1.56 11.47 -15.12
N ILE A 91 -2.14 10.32 -14.72
CA ILE A 91 -3.56 10.21 -14.42
C ILE A 91 -3.97 11.13 -13.25
N TYR A 92 -3.18 11.15 -12.18
CA TYR A 92 -3.50 11.96 -10.99
C TYR A 92 -3.34 13.45 -11.23
N ALA A 93 -2.31 13.86 -11.99
CA ALA A 93 -2.14 15.25 -12.43
C ALA A 93 -3.35 15.71 -13.26
N ASP A 94 -3.82 14.88 -14.21
CA ASP A 94 -5.01 15.17 -15.01
C ASP A 94 -6.29 15.31 -14.13
N TRP A 95 -6.36 14.62 -12.99
CA TRP A 95 -7.48 14.71 -12.05
C TRP A 95 -7.41 15.93 -11.12
N ALA A 96 -6.20 16.30 -10.68
CA ALA A 96 -5.98 17.44 -9.80
C ALA A 96 -6.42 18.76 -10.44
N ASP A 97 -6.37 18.86 -11.77
CA ASP A 97 -6.87 20.03 -12.52
C ASP A 97 -8.42 20.13 -12.55
N THR A 98 -9.15 19.21 -11.90
CA THR A 98 -10.62 19.14 -11.91
C THR A 98 -11.25 19.20 -10.50
N ASP A 99 -11.24 20.40 -9.89
CA ASP A 99 -11.68 20.65 -8.48
C ASP A 99 -13.03 20.02 -8.08
N ASP A 100 -14.05 20.04 -8.96
CA ASP A 100 -15.40 19.53 -8.63
C ASP A 100 -15.57 17.99 -8.77
N VAL A 101 -14.56 17.28 -9.25
CA VAL A 101 -14.64 15.82 -9.56
C VAL A 101 -13.59 15.01 -8.80
N PHE A 102 -12.80 15.65 -7.93
CA PHE A 102 -11.66 15.04 -7.26
C PHE A 102 -12.07 13.87 -6.33
N THR A 103 -13.17 14.01 -5.59
CA THR A 103 -13.64 12.97 -4.64
C THR A 103 -14.06 11.65 -5.33
N PRO A 104 -14.87 11.64 -6.42
CA PRO A 104 -15.11 10.43 -7.22
C PRO A 104 -13.83 9.75 -7.74
N PHE A 105 -12.83 10.53 -8.14
CA PHE A 105 -11.57 10.00 -8.65
C PHE A 105 -10.71 9.37 -7.57
N ILE A 106 -10.61 10.01 -6.39
CA ILE A 106 -9.99 9.42 -5.21
C ILE A 106 -10.62 8.07 -4.89
N LYS A 107 -11.95 8.02 -4.83
CA LYS A 107 -12.68 6.77 -4.56
C LYS A 107 -12.37 5.68 -5.58
N LEU A 108 -12.44 6.02 -6.88
CA LEU A 108 -12.12 5.10 -7.97
C LEU A 108 -10.70 4.53 -7.79
N SER A 109 -9.76 5.37 -7.41
CA SER A 109 -8.38 4.99 -7.24
C SER A 109 -8.16 4.06 -6.05
N HIS A 110 -8.77 4.37 -4.90
CA HIS A 110 -8.73 3.50 -3.72
C HIS A 110 -9.36 2.14 -4.00
N GLU A 111 -10.49 2.12 -4.73
CA GLU A 111 -11.11 0.87 -5.16
C GLU A 111 -10.24 0.06 -6.14
N ALA A 112 -9.48 0.72 -7.02
CA ALA A 112 -8.57 0.07 -7.96
C ALA A 112 -7.33 -0.48 -7.24
N LEU A 113 -6.75 0.28 -6.31
CA LEU A 113 -5.67 -0.15 -5.44
C LEU A 113 -6.09 -1.36 -4.59
N ALA A 114 -7.30 -1.31 -4.04
CA ALA A 114 -7.87 -2.42 -3.30
C ALA A 114 -8.04 -3.68 -4.19
N ALA A 115 -8.47 -3.51 -5.44
CA ALA A 115 -8.55 -4.62 -6.39
C ALA A 115 -7.15 -5.19 -6.72
N ALA A 116 -6.14 -4.34 -6.87
CA ALA A 116 -4.77 -4.75 -7.16
C ALA A 116 -4.17 -5.58 -6.01
N LEU A 117 -4.43 -5.21 -4.76
CA LEU A 117 -3.98 -5.97 -3.58
C LEU A 117 -4.64 -7.36 -3.45
N LYS A 118 -5.76 -7.58 -4.14
CA LYS A 118 -6.47 -8.87 -4.20
C LYS A 118 -5.99 -9.75 -5.35
N THR A 119 -5.17 -9.26 -6.28
CA THR A 119 -4.69 -10.10 -7.39
C THR A 119 -3.75 -11.18 -6.87
N GLU A 120 -3.73 -12.34 -7.53
CA GLU A 120 -2.91 -13.47 -7.09
C GLU A 120 -1.42 -13.11 -7.03
N VAL A 121 -0.95 -12.26 -7.95
CA VAL A 121 0.46 -11.85 -8.04
C VAL A 121 0.89 -11.08 -6.79
N VAL A 122 0.15 -10.01 -6.46
CA VAL A 122 0.45 -9.16 -5.30
C VAL A 122 0.23 -9.94 -4.01
N LYS A 123 -0.90 -10.63 -3.91
CA LYS A 123 -1.28 -11.41 -2.72
C LYS A 123 -0.24 -12.47 -2.39
N ASN A 124 0.23 -13.24 -3.37
CA ASN A 124 1.22 -14.30 -3.13
C ASN A 124 2.56 -13.73 -2.65
N LYS A 125 3.00 -12.60 -3.22
CA LYS A 125 4.24 -11.92 -2.78
C LYS A 125 4.11 -11.43 -1.34
N LEU A 126 3.00 -10.77 -1.01
CA LEU A 126 2.75 -10.30 0.35
C LEU A 126 2.67 -11.46 1.33
N ILE A 127 1.85 -12.49 1.05
CA ILE A 127 1.74 -13.68 1.89
C ILE A 127 3.12 -14.33 2.13
N SER A 128 3.97 -14.42 1.11
CA SER A 128 5.30 -15.02 1.25
C SER A 128 6.17 -14.33 2.30
N ILE A 129 6.01 -13.01 2.47
CA ILE A 129 6.75 -12.21 3.44
C ILE A 129 6.02 -12.21 4.78
N LEU A 130 4.73 -11.88 4.79
CA LEU A 130 3.92 -11.74 6.02
C LEU A 130 3.86 -13.07 6.81
N TYR A 131 3.85 -14.22 6.12
CA TYR A 131 3.82 -15.55 6.74
C TYR A 131 5.17 -15.97 7.34
N GLU A 132 6.24 -15.17 7.22
CA GLU A 132 7.45 -15.37 8.00
C GLU A 132 7.19 -15.14 9.51
N ASN A 133 6.17 -14.36 9.86
CA ASN A 133 5.69 -14.24 11.24
C ASN A 133 4.62 -15.29 11.55
N SER A 134 4.86 -16.13 12.57
CA SER A 134 3.93 -17.19 12.97
C SER A 134 2.59 -16.68 13.49
N SER A 135 2.53 -15.47 14.06
CA SER A 135 1.27 -14.85 14.49
C SER A 135 0.41 -14.45 13.30
N PHE A 136 0.99 -14.15 12.15
CA PHE A 136 0.24 -13.77 10.95
C PHE A 136 -0.37 -14.99 10.24
N LYS A 137 0.28 -16.16 10.29
CA LYS A 137 -0.28 -17.42 9.73
C LYS A 137 -1.64 -17.78 10.32
N ALA A 138 -1.97 -17.27 11.51
CA ALA A 138 -3.24 -17.49 12.18
C ALA A 138 -4.32 -16.45 11.81
N VAL A 139 -3.99 -15.41 11.04
CA VAL A 139 -4.88 -14.29 10.69
C VAL A 139 -5.19 -14.32 9.20
N ASN A 140 -6.42 -13.95 8.82
CA ASN A 140 -6.80 -13.85 7.41
C ASN A 140 -6.13 -12.63 6.77
N TYR A 141 -5.54 -12.80 5.58
CA TYR A 141 -4.93 -11.72 4.77
C TYR A 141 -5.84 -10.49 4.63
N ASN A 142 -7.15 -10.71 4.55
CA ASN A 142 -8.13 -9.64 4.38
C ASN A 142 -8.36 -8.80 5.66
N ASP A 143 -7.99 -9.32 6.83
CA ASP A 143 -8.21 -8.64 8.12
C ASP A 143 -7.06 -7.69 8.48
N VAL A 144 -5.96 -7.75 7.73
CA VAL A 144 -4.65 -7.17 8.08
C VAL A 144 -4.12 -6.19 7.05
N ILE A 145 -4.67 -6.21 5.84
CA ILE A 145 -4.34 -5.23 4.79
C ILE A 145 -5.60 -4.43 4.51
N HIS A 146 -5.48 -3.11 4.49
CA HIS A 146 -6.58 -2.17 4.31
C HIS A 146 -6.09 -1.05 3.40
N VAL A 147 -6.99 -0.47 2.61
CA VAL A 147 -6.72 0.75 1.85
C VAL A 147 -7.46 1.87 2.58
N GLU A 148 -6.73 2.87 3.05
CA GLU A 148 -7.25 4.01 3.81
C GLU A 148 -6.47 5.26 3.39
N ASP A 149 -7.18 6.36 3.17
CA ASP A 149 -6.62 7.68 2.89
C ASP A 149 -6.17 8.37 4.20
N PRO A 150 -5.33 9.42 4.13
CA PRO A 150 -4.83 10.11 5.32
C PRO A 150 -5.93 10.72 6.20
N ASP A 151 -7.06 11.10 5.60
CA ASP A 151 -8.21 11.68 6.30
C ASP A 151 -9.21 10.61 6.80
N GLY A 152 -9.01 9.34 6.43
CA GLY A 152 -9.84 8.21 6.82
C GLY A 152 -11.23 8.16 6.17
N GLU A 153 -11.49 8.99 5.16
CA GLU A 153 -12.77 9.06 4.45
C GLU A 153 -13.05 7.81 3.59
N PHE A 154 -12.00 7.18 3.05
CA PHE A 154 -12.05 6.07 2.12
C PHE A 154 -11.40 4.81 2.69
N LYS A 155 -12.10 4.20 3.64
CA LYS A 155 -11.68 2.92 4.22
C LYS A 155 -12.26 1.73 3.44
N PHE A 156 -11.40 1.06 2.68
CA PHE A 156 -11.72 -0.18 2.00
C PHE A 156 -11.04 -1.36 2.69
N ASN A 157 -11.84 -2.14 3.42
CA ASN A 157 -11.44 -3.44 3.91
C ASN A 157 -11.70 -4.50 2.84
N PHE A 158 -10.90 -5.54 2.82
CA PHE A 158 -11.08 -6.68 1.92
C PHE A 158 -12.09 -7.69 2.46
N MET A 159 -13.28 -7.26 2.92
CA MET A 159 -14.34 -8.24 3.22
C MET A 159 -14.73 -9.03 1.95
#